data_AF-A0A953R3U6-F1
#
_entry.id   AF-A0A953R3U6-F1
#
_cell.length_a   1.000
_cell.length_b   1.000
_cell.length_c   1.000
_cell.angle_alpha   90.00
_cell.angle_beta   90.00
_cell.angle_gamma   90.00
#
_symmetry.space_group_name_H-M   'P 1'
#
loop_
_entity.id
_entity.type
_entity.pdbx_description
1 polymer ?
#
loop_
_entity_poly.entity_id
_entity_poly.type
_entity_poly.pdbx_seq_one_letter_code
_entity_poly.pdbx_strand_id
1 'polypeptide(L)'
;MRFSFDLRKSRRLRANPRRGIGFEEARELFSRPYWLDQRSDVPEQFLAVGWVGDRLYSVIFEVREDEEGEILHLVTLWRSTKEEIRLYEENS
;
A
#
# COMPACT_ATOMS: atom_id res chain seq x y z
N MET A 1 3.27 -13.91 -1.23
CA MET A 1 3.32 -12.67 -2.03
C MET A 1 4.67 -12.00 -1.84
N ARG A 2 5.31 -11.56 -2.94
CA ARG A 2 6.63 -10.95 -2.93
C ARG A 2 6.49 -9.43 -3.03
N PHE A 3 7.37 -8.70 -2.37
CA PHE A 3 7.32 -7.24 -2.31
C PHE A 3 8.68 -6.66 -2.65
N SER A 4 8.67 -5.55 -3.38
CA SER A 4 9.85 -4.71 -3.56
C SER A 4 9.51 -3.25 -3.25
N PHE A 5 10.51 -2.49 -2.81
CA PHE A 5 10.39 -1.06 -2.56
C PHE A 5 11.77 -0.46 -2.30
N ASP A 6 11.88 0.86 -2.46
CA ASP A 6 13.10 1.58 -2.10
C ASP A 6 13.22 1.73 -0.57
N LEU A 7 14.30 1.18 0.01
CA LEU A 7 14.55 1.22 1.46
C LEU A 7 14.77 2.64 1.99
N ARG A 8 15.37 3.55 1.20
CA ARG A 8 15.57 4.95 1.61
C ARG A 8 14.23 5.67 1.67
N LYS A 9 13.33 5.40 0.72
CA LYS A 9 11.95 5.91 0.70
C LYS A 9 11.16 5.37 1.87
N SER A 10 11.28 4.07 2.17
CA SER A 10 10.63 3.47 3.35
C SER A 10 11.02 4.20 4.64
N ARG A 11 12.33 4.41 4.85
CA ARG A 11 12.83 5.14 6.04
C ARG A 11 12.31 6.57 6.11
N ARG A 12 12.23 7.28 4.97
CA ARG A 12 11.67 8.63 4.89
C ARG A 12 10.18 8.68 5.22
N LEU A 13 9.41 7.68 4.77
CA LEU A 13 7.99 7.58 5.10
C LEU A 13 7.80 7.29 6.59
N ARG A 14 8.56 6.35 7.16
CA ARG A 14 8.54 6.06 8.59
C ARG A 14 8.85 7.28 9.44
N ALA A 15 9.86 8.07 9.05
CA ALA A 15 10.25 9.29 9.74
C ALA A 15 9.25 10.45 9.59
N ASN A 16 8.31 10.39 8.64
CA ASN A 16 7.29 11.42 8.46
C ASN A 16 6.12 11.19 9.43
N PRO A 17 5.84 12.08 10.41
CA PRO A 17 4.79 11.87 11.40
C PRO A 17 3.37 11.73 10.83
N ARG A 18 3.11 12.27 9.63
CA ARG A 18 1.82 12.14 8.93
C ARG A 18 1.63 10.75 8.33
N ARG A 19 2.72 10.02 8.08
CA ARG A 19 2.72 8.64 7.57
C ARG A 19 2.93 7.68 8.74
N GLY A 20 4.07 7.78 9.41
CA GLY A 20 4.37 7.11 10.68
C GLY A 20 4.78 5.64 10.57
N ILE A 21 4.78 5.07 9.35
CA ILE A 21 5.23 3.70 9.08
C ILE A 21 6.06 3.66 7.79
N GLY A 22 6.87 2.61 7.65
CA GLY A 22 7.55 2.28 6.42
C GLY A 22 6.78 1.25 5.59
N PHE A 23 7.36 0.87 4.46
CA PHE A 23 6.84 -0.19 3.61
C PHE A 23 6.95 -1.57 4.24
N GLU A 24 7.92 -1.80 5.13
CA GLU A 24 8.08 -3.08 5.81
C GLU A 24 6.83 -3.44 6.64
N GLU A 25 6.28 -2.46 7.36
CA GLU A 25 5.03 -2.58 8.13
C GLU A 25 3.80 -2.61 7.22
N ALA A 26 3.79 -1.78 6.17
CA ALA A 26 2.66 -1.68 5.25
C ALA A 26 2.32 -2.97 4.50
N ARG A 27 3.26 -3.93 4.42
CA ARG A 27 3.00 -5.28 3.87
C ARG A 27 1.86 -6.00 4.59
N GLU A 28 1.63 -5.69 5.88
CA GLU A 28 0.53 -6.27 6.64
C GLU A 28 -0.84 -6.00 5.99
N LEU A 29 -1.00 -4.87 5.30
CA LEU A 29 -2.23 -4.49 4.60
C LEU A 29 -2.77 -5.64 3.74
N PHE A 30 -1.88 -6.33 3.04
CA PHE A 30 -2.24 -7.38 2.10
C PHE A 30 -2.35 -8.78 2.74
N SER A 31 -2.22 -8.88 4.07
CA SER A 31 -2.46 -10.12 4.82
C SER A 31 -3.91 -10.27 5.29
N ARG A 32 -4.72 -9.22 5.12
CA ARG A 32 -6.13 -9.14 5.50
C ARG A 32 -6.95 -8.66 4.28
N PRO A 33 -8.28 -8.74 4.32
CA PRO A 33 -9.11 -8.12 3.28
C PRO A 33 -8.78 -6.63 3.11
N TYR A 34 -8.61 -6.23 1.85
CA TYR A 34 -8.34 -4.85 1.45
C TYR A 34 -9.24 -4.48 0.28
N TRP A 35 -9.61 -3.21 0.22
CA TRP A 35 -10.27 -2.63 -0.94
C TRP A 35 -9.21 -2.23 -1.98
N LEU A 36 -9.51 -2.45 -3.27
CA LEU A 36 -8.57 -2.25 -4.37
C LEU A 36 -9.21 -1.39 -5.46
N ASP A 37 -8.44 -0.42 -5.97
CA ASP A 37 -8.83 0.46 -7.08
C ASP A 37 -7.66 0.69 -8.03
N GLN A 38 -7.96 0.85 -9.32
CA GLN A 38 -6.95 1.16 -10.34
C GLN A 38 -6.78 2.69 -10.43
N ARG A 39 -5.56 3.17 -10.16
CA ARG A 39 -5.26 4.61 -10.11
C ARG A 39 -4.66 5.17 -11.39
N SER A 40 -3.84 4.39 -12.06
CA SER A 40 -3.21 4.78 -13.32
C SER A 40 -3.01 3.54 -14.18
N ASP A 41 -3.05 3.71 -15.49
CA ASP A 41 -2.78 2.70 -16.50
C ASP A 41 -1.33 2.76 -17.01
N VAL A 42 -0.67 3.92 -16.97
CA VAL A 42 0.71 4.10 -17.45
C VAL A 42 1.57 4.99 -16.53
N PRO A 43 2.49 4.41 -15.71
CA PRO A 43 2.59 2.97 -15.41
C PRO A 43 1.34 2.49 -14.68
N GLU A 44 1.02 1.20 -14.81
CA GLU A 44 -0.14 0.65 -14.11
C GLU A 44 0.07 0.70 -12.60
N GLN A 45 -0.84 1.40 -11.91
CA GLN A 45 -0.78 1.62 -10.48
C GLN A 45 -2.13 1.32 -9.85
N PHE A 46 -2.07 0.66 -8.70
CA PHE A 46 -3.22 0.31 -7.89
C PHE A 46 -3.15 1.00 -6.54
N LEU A 47 -4.31 1.39 -6.01
CA LEU A 47 -4.49 1.79 -4.63
C LEU A 47 -5.11 0.63 -3.86
N ALA A 48 -4.43 0.16 -2.82
CA ALA A 48 -5.00 -0.72 -1.82
C ALA A 48 -5.30 0.05 -0.53
N VAL A 49 -6.47 -0.17 0.06
CA VAL A 49 -6.86 0.36 1.37
C VAL A 49 -7.13 -0.81 2.31
N GLY A 50 -6.44 -0.86 3.44
CA GLY A 50 -6.59 -1.96 4.39
C GLY A 50 -5.83 -1.76 5.69
N TRP A 51 -5.95 -2.74 6.59
CA TRP A 51 -5.47 -2.63 7.97
C TRP A 51 -3.95 -2.87 8.09
N VAL A 52 -3.29 -1.98 8.83
CA VAL A 52 -1.94 -2.19 9.37
C VAL A 52 -2.02 -1.96 10.86
N GLY A 53 -1.86 -3.00 11.66
CA GLY A 53 -2.19 -3.00 13.08
C GLY A 53 -3.66 -2.65 13.34
N ASP A 54 -3.87 -1.51 13.98
CA ASP A 54 -5.17 -0.98 14.43
C ASP A 54 -5.68 0.20 13.59
N ARG A 55 -5.06 0.46 12.42
CA ARG A 55 -5.40 1.61 11.56
C ARG A 55 -5.46 1.22 10.10
N LEU A 56 -6.32 1.92 9.36
CA LEU A 56 -6.39 1.81 7.91
C LEU A 56 -5.30 2.67 7.25
N TYR A 57 -4.60 2.06 6.31
CA TYR A 57 -3.63 2.69 5.44
C TYR A 57 -4.00 2.48 3.98
N SER A 58 -3.57 3.44 3.19
CA SER A 58 -3.69 3.51 1.75
C SER A 58 -2.30 3.35 1.15
N VAL A 59 -2.12 2.38 0.25
CA VAL A 59 -0.84 2.05 -0.38
C VAL A 59 -1.01 2.08 -1.88
N ILE A 60 -0.17 2.87 -2.57
CA ILE A 60 -0.02 2.76 -4.03
C ILE A 60 1.07 1.74 -4.32
N PHE A 61 0.78 0.80 -5.21
CA PHE A 61 1.73 -0.19 -5.69
C PHE A 61 1.59 -0.44 -7.19
N GLU A 62 2.63 -1.02 -7.76
CA GLU A 62 2.69 -1.51 -9.14
C GLU A 62 2.85 -3.03 -9.09
N VAL A 63 2.21 -3.76 -10.00
CA VAL A 63 2.51 -5.19 -10.22
C VAL A 63 3.67 -5.25 -11.21
N ARG A 64 4.74 -5.94 -10.83
CA ARG A 64 5.91 -6.20 -11.69
C ARG A 64 6.15 -7.71 -11.75
N GLU A 65 6.89 -8.16 -12.76
CA GLU A 65 7.27 -9.56 -12.87
C GLU A 65 8.80 -9.70 -12.94
N ASP A 66 9.31 -10.77 -12.35
CA ASP A 66 10.66 -11.26 -12.58
C ASP A 66 10.65 -12.78 -12.85
N GLU A 67 11.83 -13.41 -12.89
CA GLU A 67 11.98 -14.84 -13.15
C GLU A 67 11.26 -15.75 -12.14
N GLU A 68 10.94 -15.26 -10.94
CA GLU A 68 10.21 -16.00 -9.90
C GLU A 68 8.72 -15.59 -9.81
N GLY A 69 8.25 -14.74 -10.74
CA GLY A 69 6.84 -14.33 -10.89
C GLY A 69 6.52 -12.92 -10.38
N GLU A 70 5.26 -12.71 -9.98
CA GLU A 70 4.74 -11.39 -9.60
C GLU A 70 5.36 -10.82 -8.31
N ILE A 71 5.65 -9.52 -8.35
CA ILE A 71 6.16 -8.69 -7.25
C ILE A 71 5.29 -7.44 -7.14
N LEU A 72 4.76 -7.19 -5.94
CA LEU A 72 4.14 -5.91 -5.63
C LEU A 72 5.23 -4.89 -5.29
N HIS A 73 5.46 -3.94 -6.19
CA HIS A 73 6.37 -2.83 -5.96
C HIS A 73 5.65 -1.69 -5.24
N LEU A 74 5.92 -1.50 -3.95
CA LEU A 74 5.25 -0.47 -3.14
C LEU A 74 5.83 0.92 -3.47
N VAL A 75 4.98 1.80 -3.97
CA VAL A 75 5.36 3.13 -4.45
C VAL A 75 5.25 4.16 -3.33
N THR A 76 4.14 4.23 -2.60
CA THR A 76 3.93 5.19 -1.50
C THR A 76 2.81 4.72 -0.58
N LEU A 77 2.71 5.31 0.60
CA LEU A 77 1.64 5.05 1.56
C LEU A 77 1.18 6.30 2.30
N TRP A 78 -0.03 6.24 2.87
CA TRP A 78 -0.56 7.19 3.84
C TRP A 78 -1.60 6.58 4.77
N ARG A 79 -1.83 7.22 5.91
CA ARG A 79 -3.01 6.93 6.73
C ARG A 79 -4.24 7.26 5.90
N SER A 80 -5.16 6.32 5.75
CA SER A 80 -6.31 6.50 4.87
C SER A 80 -7.11 7.74 5.22
N THR A 81 -7.59 8.45 4.21
CA THR A 81 -8.50 9.59 4.41
C THR A 81 -9.88 9.09 4.87
N LYS A 82 -10.74 10.01 5.31
CA LYS A 82 -12.11 9.63 5.70
C LYS A 82 -12.89 9.02 4.54
N GLU A 83 -12.66 9.51 3.34
CA GLU A 83 -13.28 9.03 2.10
C GLU A 83 -12.80 7.61 1.77
N GLU A 84 -11.49 7.36 1.86
CA GLU A 84 -10.91 6.03 1.62
C GLU A 84 -11.36 5.01 2.66
N ILE A 85 -11.50 5.42 3.93
CA ILE A 85 -12.05 4.57 4.99
C ILE A 85 -13.50 4.20 4.67
N ARG A 86 -14.34 5.16 4.27
CA ARG A 86 -15.72 4.85 3.86
C ARG A 86 -15.79 3.89 2.69
N LEU A 87 -14.95 4.11 1.67
CA LEU A 87 -14.88 3.20 0.52
C LEU A 87 -14.51 1.78 0.95
N TYR A 88 -13.55 1.63 1.86
CA TYR A 88 -13.21 0.34 2.45
C TYR A 88 -14.40 -0.28 3.20
N GLU A 89 -15.06 0.48 4.09
CA GLU A 89 -16.20 -0.01 4.89
C GLU A 89 -17.41 -0.41 4.05
N GLU A 90 -17.63 0.24 2.91
CA GLU A 90 -18.74 -0.05 2.00
C GLU A 90 -18.47 -1.24 1.07
N ASN A 91 -17.20 -1.66 0.91
CA ASN A 91 -16.80 -2.62 -0.13
C ASN A 91 -15.87 -3.76 0.36
N SER A 92 -15.59 -3.88 1.67
CA SER A 92 -14.71 -4.90 2.26
C SER A 92 -15.40 -5.84 3.24
#